data_AF-A0A2V5RV82-F1
#
_entry.id   AF-A0A2V5RV82-F1
#
_cell.length_a   1.000
_cell.length_b   1.000
_cell.length_c   1.000
_cell.angle_alpha   90.00
_cell.angle_beta   90.00
_cell.angle_gamma   90.00
#
_symmetry.space_group_name_H-M   'P 1'
#
loop_
_entity.id
_entity.type
_entity.pdbx_description
1 polymer ?
#
loop_
_entity_poly.entity_id
_entity_poly.type
_entity_poly.pdbx_seq_one_letter_code
_entity_poly.pdbx_strand_id
1 'polypeptide(L)'
;MKANEPTVYSVTKIAQLFPSIRKIKNKSLREKVAAVWNEAITTGCGGKGWTFDDLRAVKFTLLAGDINMTFVEHLNSCARQCIAIADVLKKSFRCSIPIQR
;
A
#
# COMPACT_ATOMS: atom_id res chain seq x y z
N MET A 1 -31.67 10.20 -7.27
CA MET A 1 -30.53 9.41 -6.75
C MET A 1 -29.87 10.20 -5.65
N LYS A 2 -29.82 9.68 -4.42
CA LYS A 2 -28.98 10.31 -3.38
C LYS A 2 -27.53 10.08 -3.77
N ALA A 3 -26.73 11.15 -3.85
CA ALA A 3 -25.29 11.02 -3.99
C ALA A 3 -24.80 10.22 -2.77
N ASN A 4 -24.19 9.04 -3.00
CA ASN A 4 -23.51 8.33 -1.92
C ASN A 4 -22.41 9.25 -1.40
N GLU A 5 -22.40 9.50 -0.09
CA GLU A 5 -21.30 10.22 0.53
C GLU A 5 -19.97 9.52 0.20
N PRO A 6 -18.90 10.28 -0.12
CA PRO A 6 -17.61 9.69 -0.43
C PRO A 6 -17.14 8.89 0.79
N THR A 7 -16.95 7.58 0.60
CA THR A 7 -16.43 6.71 1.65
C THR A 7 -15.01 7.16 1.99
N VAL A 8 -14.73 7.46 3.26
CA VAL A 8 -13.38 7.85 3.71
C VAL A 8 -12.81 6.74 4.59
N TYR A 9 -11.79 6.06 4.08
CA TYR A 9 -11.07 5.00 4.78
C TYR A 9 -9.98 5.57 5.68
N SER A 10 -10.01 5.17 6.95
CA SER A 10 -8.97 5.49 7.93
C SER A 10 -7.69 4.67 7.71
N VAL A 11 -6.59 5.08 8.36
CA VAL A 11 -5.33 4.30 8.42
C VAL A 11 -5.59 2.84 8.83
N THR A 12 -6.49 2.62 9.80
CA THR A 12 -6.83 1.26 10.27
C THR A 12 -7.50 0.43 9.19
N LYS A 13 -8.36 1.03 8.35
CA LYS A 13 -8.99 0.34 7.23
C LYS A 13 -8.00 0.07 6.10
N ILE A 14 -7.20 1.06 5.70
CA ILE A 14 -6.16 0.87 4.67
C ILE A 14 -5.15 -0.21 5.09
N ALA A 15 -4.82 -0.30 6.38
CA ALA A 15 -3.92 -1.31 6.90
C ALA A 15 -4.44 -2.76 6.76
N GLN A 16 -5.72 -2.97 6.44
CA GLN A 16 -6.24 -4.30 6.11
C GLN A 16 -5.76 -4.81 4.74
N LEU A 17 -5.44 -3.89 3.81
CA LEU A 17 -4.81 -4.22 2.54
C LEU A 17 -3.28 -4.10 2.65
N PHE A 18 -2.79 -3.04 3.29
CA PHE A 18 -1.36 -2.71 3.35
C PHE A 18 -0.86 -2.53 4.79
N PRO A 19 -0.68 -3.62 5.56
CA PRO A 19 -0.29 -3.56 6.98
C PRO A 19 1.04 -2.82 7.25
N SER A 20 1.94 -2.75 6.26
CA SER A 20 3.21 -2.03 6.35
C SER A 20 3.05 -0.54 6.67
N ILE A 21 1.89 0.07 6.37
CA ILE A 21 1.60 1.45 6.72
C ILE A 21 1.73 1.73 8.23
N ARG A 22 1.49 0.72 9.08
CA ARG A 22 1.65 0.83 10.54
C ARG A 22 3.09 1.01 10.98
N LYS A 23 4.06 0.65 10.12
CA LYS A 23 5.49 0.80 10.41
C LYS A 23 5.97 2.24 10.19
N ILE A 24 5.21 3.08 9.49
CA ILE A 24 5.52 4.50 9.33
C ILE A 24 5.36 5.19 10.70
N LYS A 25 6.47 5.58 11.33
CA LYS A 25 6.46 6.19 12.67
C LYS A 25 5.92 7.61 12.69
N ASN A 26 6.27 8.41 11.68
CA ASN A 26 5.76 9.78 11.55
C ASN A 26 4.25 9.74 11.31
N LYS A 27 3.48 10.21 12.29
CA LYS A 27 2.00 10.18 12.26
C LYS A 27 1.44 10.91 11.04
N SER A 28 1.91 12.13 10.78
CA SER A 28 1.42 12.95 9.65
C SER A 28 1.71 12.28 8.31
N LEU A 29 2.90 11.70 8.15
CA LEU A 29 3.23 10.95 6.93
C LEU A 29 2.33 9.72 6.77
N ARG A 30 2.12 8.96 7.85
CA ARG A 30 1.26 7.76 7.83
C ARG A 30 -0.18 8.09 7.43
N GLU A 31 -0.71 9.21 7.93
CA GLU A 31 -2.05 9.71 7.57
C GLU A 31 -2.12 10.13 6.11
N LYS A 32 -1.11 10.84 5.60
CA LYS A 32 -1.02 11.22 4.17
C LYS A 32 -0.97 10.00 3.25
N VAL A 33 -0.18 8.98 3.60
CA VAL A 33 -0.13 7.73 2.83
C VAL A 33 -1.50 7.04 2.81
N ALA A 34 -2.21 7.00 3.95
CA ALA A 34 -3.56 6.44 3.98
C ALA A 34 -4.55 7.27 3.16
N ALA A 35 -4.42 8.60 3.16
CA ALA A 35 -5.27 9.50 2.37
C ALA A 35 -5.09 9.27 0.86
N VAL A 36 -3.85 9.12 0.38
CA VAL A 36 -3.57 8.79 -1.02
C VAL A 36 -4.21 7.45 -1.41
N TRP A 37 -4.09 6.43 -0.55
CA TRP A 37 -4.75 5.16 -0.80
C TRP A 37 -6.28 5.28 -0.77
N ASN A 38 -6.83 6.04 0.17
CA ASN A 38 -8.26 6.30 0.21
C ASN A 38 -8.76 6.92 -1.10
N GLU A 39 -8.10 7.97 -1.58
CA GLU A 39 -8.42 8.62 -2.85
C GLU A 39 -8.34 7.62 -4.02
N ALA A 40 -7.24 6.88 -4.14
CA ALA A 40 -7.06 5.92 -5.23
C ALA A 40 -8.13 4.80 -5.24
N ILE A 41 -8.51 4.32 -4.05
CA ILE A 41 -9.55 3.30 -3.91
C ILE A 41 -10.93 3.89 -4.22
N THR A 42 -11.23 5.10 -3.79
CA THR A 42 -12.57 5.69 -3.90
C THR A 42 -12.85 6.32 -5.26
N THR A 43 -11.81 6.80 -5.94
CA THR A 43 -11.91 7.46 -7.26
C THR A 43 -11.42 6.59 -8.42
N GLY A 44 -10.76 5.47 -8.12
CA GLY A 44 -10.30 4.50 -9.12
C GLY A 44 -11.43 3.86 -9.92
N CYS A 45 -11.08 2.94 -10.83
CA CYS A 45 -12.04 2.23 -11.68
C CYS A 45 -12.96 3.19 -12.49
N GLY A 46 -12.37 4.26 -13.03
CA GLY A 46 -13.10 5.27 -13.80
C GLY A 46 -14.12 6.06 -12.96
N GLY A 47 -13.79 6.38 -11.70
CA GLY A 47 -14.66 7.12 -10.80
C GLY A 47 -15.70 6.28 -10.05
N LYS A 48 -15.73 4.96 -10.27
CA LYS A 48 -16.65 4.04 -9.57
C LYS A 48 -16.13 3.58 -8.22
N GLY A 49 -14.83 3.72 -8.00
CA GLY A 49 -14.13 3.16 -6.85
C GLY A 49 -13.90 1.65 -6.95
N TRP A 50 -13.10 1.14 -6.02
CA TRP A 50 -12.79 -0.27 -5.86
C TRP A 50 -13.28 -0.75 -4.50
N THR A 51 -13.81 -1.97 -4.44
CA THR A 51 -13.98 -2.64 -3.15
C THR A 51 -12.66 -3.30 -2.72
N PHE A 52 -12.54 -3.63 -1.43
CA PHE A 52 -11.35 -4.32 -0.94
C PHE A 52 -11.23 -5.73 -1.51
N ASP A 53 -12.35 -6.38 -1.82
CA ASP A 53 -12.35 -7.71 -2.40
C ASP A 53 -11.95 -7.67 -3.88
N ASP A 54 -12.39 -6.64 -4.63
CA ASP A 54 -11.90 -6.41 -5.99
C ASP A 54 -10.38 -6.29 -5.99
N LEU A 55 -9.82 -5.44 -5.13
CA LEU A 55 -8.37 -5.21 -5.06
C LEU A 55 -7.58 -6.47 -4.69
N ARG A 56 -8.14 -7.34 -3.84
CA ARG A 56 -7.53 -8.64 -3.50
C ARG A 56 -7.56 -9.61 -4.69
N ALA A 57 -8.57 -9.53 -5.55
CA ALA A 57 -8.71 -10.40 -6.71
C ALA A 57 -7.86 -9.96 -7.91
N VAL A 58 -7.46 -8.69 -8.00
CA VAL A 58 -6.62 -8.19 -9.10
C VAL A 58 -5.29 -8.94 -9.16
N LYS A 59 -4.98 -9.57 -10.31
CA LYS A 59 -3.64 -10.13 -10.58
C LYS A 59 -2.60 -9.02 -10.65
N PHE A 60 -1.40 -9.25 -10.13
CA PHE A 60 -0.37 -8.19 -10.10
C PHE A 60 0.06 -7.73 -11.50
N THR A 61 0.05 -8.63 -12.48
CA THR A 61 0.41 -8.32 -13.87
C THR A 61 -0.38 -9.19 -14.84
N LEU A 62 -0.64 -8.63 -16.02
CA LEU A 62 -1.22 -9.33 -17.17
C LEU A 62 -0.16 -9.88 -18.13
N LEU A 63 1.11 -9.50 -17.94
CA LEU A 63 2.18 -9.72 -18.91
C LEU A 63 3.14 -10.86 -18.53
N ALA A 64 3.15 -11.31 -17.27
CA ALA A 64 4.09 -12.33 -16.81
C ALA A 64 3.57 -13.77 -16.95
N GLY A 65 2.60 -14.01 -17.85
CA GLY A 65 1.96 -15.31 -18.01
C GLY A 65 1.03 -15.67 -16.85
N ASP A 66 0.75 -16.97 -16.68
CA ASP A 66 -0.12 -17.43 -15.60
C ASP A 66 0.61 -17.47 -14.27
N ILE A 67 0.36 -16.46 -13.46
CA ILE A 67 0.87 -16.34 -12.10
C ILE A 67 -0.29 -16.24 -11.11
N ASN A 68 -0.09 -16.85 -9.94
CA ASN A 68 -1.06 -16.82 -8.85
C ASN A 68 -0.92 -15.61 -7.92
N MET A 69 0.06 -14.73 -8.17
CA MET A 69 0.32 -13.59 -7.29
C MET A 69 -0.62 -12.41 -7.58
N THR A 70 -1.30 -11.93 -6.55
CA THR A 70 -2.21 -10.80 -6.62
C THR A 70 -1.49 -9.46 -6.45
N PHE A 71 -2.16 -8.38 -6.84
CA PHE A 71 -1.69 -7.00 -6.70
C PHE A 71 -1.38 -6.64 -5.24
N VAL A 72 -2.29 -6.98 -4.32
CA VAL A 72 -2.11 -6.70 -2.88
C VAL A 72 -0.96 -7.51 -2.30
N GLU A 73 -0.80 -8.77 -2.68
CA GLU A 73 0.34 -9.59 -2.25
C GLU A 73 1.67 -9.02 -2.75
N HIS A 74 1.72 -8.61 -4.02
CA HIS A 74 2.90 -8.00 -4.62
C HIS A 74 3.32 -6.73 -3.89
N LEU A 75 2.40 -5.79 -3.69
CA LEU A 75 2.71 -4.54 -2.99
C LEU A 75 3.19 -4.76 -1.56
N ASN A 76 2.57 -5.68 -0.83
CA ASN A 76 3.04 -6.06 0.50
C ASN A 76 4.42 -6.72 0.46
N SER A 77 4.71 -7.54 -0.56
CA SER A 77 6.04 -8.10 -0.79
C SER A 77 7.08 -7.00 -1.00
N CYS A 78 6.82 -6.04 -1.89
CA CYS A 78 7.69 -4.89 -2.14
C CYS A 78 7.97 -4.10 -0.86
N ALA A 79 6.94 -3.79 -0.06
CA ALA A 79 7.12 -3.08 1.19
C ALA A 79 8.00 -3.86 2.19
N ARG A 80 7.82 -5.19 2.31
CA ARG A 80 8.67 -6.03 3.17
C ARG A 80 10.11 -6.08 2.66
N GLN A 81 10.31 -6.17 1.36
CA GLN A 81 11.63 -6.17 0.74
C GLN A 81 12.37 -4.86 1.02
N CYS A 82 11.72 -3.70 0.83
CA CYS A 82 12.32 -2.40 1.17
C CYS A 82 12.75 -2.32 2.65
N ILE A 83 11.94 -2.87 3.56
CA ILE A 83 12.29 -2.93 4.99
C ILE A 83 13.51 -3.83 5.21
N ALA A 84 13.55 -5.02 4.61
CA ALA A 84 14.68 -5.94 4.75
C ALA A 84 15.97 -5.36 4.14
N ILE A 85 15.88 -4.74 2.97
CA ILE A 85 16.98 -4.04 2.32
C ILE A 85 17.52 -2.95 3.26
N ALA A 86 16.66 -2.13 3.86
CA ALA A 86 17.07 -1.13 4.84
C ALA A 86 17.87 -1.71 6.02
N ASP A 87 17.54 -2.93 6.49
CA ASP A 87 18.35 -3.61 7.53
C ASP A 87 19.72 -4.05 7.01
N VAL A 88 19.77 -4.60 5.80
CA VAL A 88 21.03 -5.01 5.17
C VAL A 88 21.93 -3.80 4.97
N LEU A 89 21.40 -2.72 4.39
CA LEU A 89 22.16 -1.47 4.16
C LEU A 89 22.75 -0.93 5.48
N LYS A 90 21.95 -0.88 6.55
CA LYS A 90 22.42 -0.40 7.86
C LYS A 90 23.53 -1.26 8.46
N LYS A 91 23.55 -2.57 8.18
CA LYS A 91 24.59 -3.50 8.65
C LYS A 91 25.84 -3.48 7.78
N SER A 92 25.67 -3.33 6.47
CA SER A 92 26.76 -3.39 5.48
C SER A 92 27.54 -2.09 5.39
N PHE A 93 26.86 -0.94 5.43
CA PHE A 93 27.50 0.34 5.27
C PHE A 93 27.98 0.90 6.61
N ARG A 94 29.26 1.25 6.68
CA ARG A 94 29.89 1.93 7.83
C ARG A 94 29.80 3.45 7.75
N CYS A 95 29.28 3.98 6.65
CA CYS A 95 29.02 5.40 6.45
C CYS A 95 27.59 5.76 6.88
N SER A 96 27.35 7.05 7.12
CA SER A 96 26.01 7.54 7.43
C SER A 96 25.14 7.52 6.16
N ILE A 97 24.26 6.53 6.05
CA ILE A 97 23.17 6.53 5.07
C ILE A 97 21.90 6.89 5.83
N PRO A 98 21.21 8.00 5.49
CA PRO A 98 19.98 8.41 6.17
C PRO A 98 18.82 7.49 5.78
N ILE A 99 18.74 6.32 6.41
CA ILE A 99 17.66 5.36 6.25
C ILE A 99 16.54 5.69 7.24
N GLN A 100 15.48 6.31 6.76
CA GLN A 100 14.31 6.62 7.58
C GLN A 100 13.39 5.39 7.68
N ARG A 101 13.15 4.93 8.91
CA ARG A 101 12.31 3.78 9.25
C ARG A 101 11.19 4.17 10.20
#